data_AF-C0E264-F1
#
_entry.id   AF-C0E264-F1
#
_cell.length_a   1.000
_cell.length_b   1.000
_cell.length_c   1.000
_cell.angle_alpha   90.00
_cell.angle_beta   90.00
_cell.angle_gamma   90.00
#
_symmetry.space_group_name_H-M   'P 1'
#
loop_
_entity.id
_entity.type
_entity.pdbx_description
1 polymer ?
#
loop_
_entity_poly.entity_id
_entity_poly.type
_entity_poly.pdbx_seq_one_letter_code
_entity_poly.pdbx_strand_id
1 'polypeptide(L)'
;MPRKTTTSTTKKPQAAQATDLAGDRFEKFRARGMAMQNRAGHRRRTFVTDDPFVLGEEYGFTPPIEIQKPVYTDRLAIEEMSRAGNATGVLRLLFKDDYRRFLAALNSVGDDAEEVAIGVFIDIQAHFYGEGIVDELVTFPM
;
A
#
# COMPACT_ATOMS: atom_id res chain seq x y z
N MET A 1 31.91 -61.92 -36.54
CA MET A 1 31.31 -60.67 -36.01
C MET A 1 31.01 -60.85 -34.53
N PRO A 2 31.52 -59.95 -33.66
CA PRO A 2 30.77 -59.53 -32.49
C PRO A 2 30.69 -57.99 -32.35
N ARG A 3 29.71 -57.58 -31.54
CA ARG A 3 28.97 -56.31 -31.53
C ARG A 3 29.76 -55.14 -30.91
N LYS A 4 29.65 -53.95 -31.52
CA LYS A 4 30.08 -52.65 -30.97
C LYS A 4 29.19 -52.26 -29.78
N THR A 5 29.79 -51.78 -28.70
CA THR A 5 29.12 -51.00 -27.65
C THR A 5 29.84 -49.66 -27.49
N THR A 6 29.27 -48.62 -28.11
CA THR A 6 29.60 -47.22 -27.89
C THR A 6 28.96 -46.76 -26.57
N THR A 7 29.77 -46.50 -25.56
CA THR A 7 29.32 -45.86 -24.32
C THR A 7 29.14 -44.36 -24.58
N SER A 8 27.90 -43.95 -24.89
CA SER A 8 27.51 -42.54 -24.93
C SER A 8 27.50 -41.98 -23.50
N THR A 9 28.53 -41.23 -23.12
CA THR A 9 28.53 -40.45 -21.89
C THR A 9 27.58 -39.28 -22.08
N THR A 10 26.33 -39.43 -21.64
CA THR A 10 25.34 -38.35 -21.61
C THR A 10 25.82 -37.32 -20.60
N LYS A 11 26.40 -36.21 -21.08
CA LYS A 11 26.63 -35.01 -20.27
C LYS A 11 25.27 -34.52 -19.78
N LYS A 12 25.01 -34.73 -18.49
CA LYS A 12 23.94 -34.09 -17.73
C LYS A 12 24.01 -32.58 -18.01
N PRO A 13 22.93 -31.89 -18.42
CA PRO A 13 22.97 -30.45 -18.58
C PRO A 13 23.33 -29.84 -17.23
N GLN A 14 24.51 -29.22 -17.20
CA GLN A 14 25.01 -28.44 -16.09
C GLN A 14 23.98 -27.36 -15.76
N ALA A 15 23.75 -27.18 -14.45
CA ALA A 15 22.87 -26.21 -13.83
C ALA A 15 23.24 -24.76 -14.17
N ALA A 16 23.03 -24.35 -15.42
CA ALA A 16 23.26 -23.01 -15.94
C ALA A 16 21.98 -22.17 -16.01
N GLN A 17 20.97 -22.46 -15.17
CA GLN A 17 19.69 -21.75 -15.13
C GLN A 17 19.19 -21.46 -13.70
N ALA A 18 20.09 -21.40 -12.71
CA ALA A 18 19.72 -21.09 -11.33
C ALA A 18 19.95 -19.62 -10.94
N THR A 19 20.08 -18.74 -11.93
CA THR A 19 20.10 -17.27 -11.76
C THR A 19 19.10 -16.61 -12.72
N ASP A 20 17.96 -17.29 -12.96
CA ASP A 20 16.74 -16.60 -13.38
C ASP A 20 16.18 -15.90 -12.13
N LEU A 21 16.85 -14.79 -11.81
CA LEU A 21 16.78 -14.01 -10.58
C LEU A 21 15.32 -13.71 -10.23
N ALA A 22 14.93 -13.92 -8.98
CA ALA A 22 13.54 -13.77 -8.50
C ALA A 22 12.84 -12.46 -8.92
N GLY A 23 13.61 -11.39 -9.20
CA GLY A 23 13.11 -10.14 -9.79
C GLY A 23 12.40 -10.33 -11.13
N ASP A 24 12.92 -11.15 -12.05
CA ASP A 24 12.29 -11.37 -13.36
C ASP A 24 10.96 -12.13 -13.24
N ARG A 25 10.80 -12.97 -12.20
CA ARG A 25 9.53 -13.68 -11.95
C ARG A 25 8.43 -12.75 -11.43
N PHE A 26 8.75 -11.83 -10.52
CA PHE A 26 7.78 -10.84 -10.05
C PHE A 26 7.36 -9.86 -11.14
N GLU A 27 8.29 -9.47 -12.02
CA GLU A 27 7.96 -8.66 -13.20
C GLU A 27 6.99 -9.38 -14.14
N LYS A 28 7.21 -10.67 -14.40
CA LYS A 28 6.26 -11.51 -15.18
C LYS A 28 4.88 -11.59 -14.51
N PHE A 29 4.80 -11.68 -13.19
CA PHE A 29 3.53 -11.64 -12.47
C PHE A 29 2.85 -10.27 -12.57
N ARG A 30 3.60 -9.17 -12.42
CA ARG A 30 3.09 -7.81 -12.58
C ARG A 30 2.50 -7.61 -13.98
N ALA A 31 3.24 -7.96 -15.03
CA ALA A 31 2.78 -7.84 -16.41
C ALA A 31 1.48 -8.62 -16.66
N ARG A 32 1.38 -9.83 -16.11
CA ARG A 32 0.17 -10.67 -16.21
C ARG A 32 -1.02 -10.05 -15.48
N GLY A 33 -0.82 -9.56 -14.26
CA GLY A 33 -1.87 -8.88 -13.50
C GLY A 33 -2.38 -7.62 -14.20
N MET A 34 -1.46 -6.80 -14.73
CA MET A 34 -1.79 -5.60 -15.50
C MET A 34 -2.58 -5.92 -16.78
N ALA A 35 -2.18 -6.97 -17.50
CA ALA A 35 -2.91 -7.43 -18.68
C ALA A 35 -4.34 -7.89 -18.34
N MET A 36 -4.54 -8.55 -17.19
CA MET A 36 -5.89 -8.94 -16.74
C MET A 36 -6.75 -7.73 -16.34
N GLN A 37 -6.20 -6.77 -15.57
CA GLN A 37 -6.95 -5.56 -15.18
C GLN A 37 -7.40 -4.74 -16.40
N ASN A 38 -6.51 -4.55 -17.37
CA ASN A 38 -6.83 -3.85 -18.61
C ASN A 38 -7.97 -4.54 -19.39
N ARG A 39 -8.03 -5.89 -19.37
CA ARG A 39 -9.10 -6.66 -20.02
C ARG A 39 -10.43 -6.61 -19.27
N ALA A 40 -10.40 -6.51 -17.94
CA ALA A 40 -11.59 -6.47 -17.10
C ALA A 40 -12.24 -5.07 -17.03
N GLY A 41 -11.65 -4.05 -17.68
CA GLY A 41 -12.16 -2.67 -17.62
C GLY A 41 -12.08 -2.06 -16.21
N HIS A 42 -11.34 -2.67 -15.28
CA HIS A 42 -11.18 -2.12 -13.94
C HIS A 42 -10.28 -0.88 -14.00
N ARG A 43 -10.75 0.23 -13.39
CA ARG A 43 -9.91 1.40 -13.16
C ARG A 43 -8.71 0.97 -12.33
N ARG A 44 -7.51 1.37 -12.76
CA ARG A 44 -6.33 1.25 -11.92
C ARG A 44 -6.59 2.08 -10.66
N ARG A 45 -6.23 1.55 -9.48
CA ARG A 45 -5.96 2.41 -8.33
C ARG A 45 -4.75 3.26 -8.71
N THR A 46 -5.00 4.47 -9.20
CA THR A 46 -3.95 5.44 -9.54
C THR A 46 -3.44 6.03 -8.24
N PHE A 47 -2.15 5.88 -8.00
CA PHE A 47 -1.47 6.68 -6.99
C PHE A 47 -1.11 8.01 -7.62
N VAL A 48 -1.29 9.09 -6.87
CA VAL A 48 -0.99 10.45 -7.33
C VAL A 48 0.46 10.81 -7.02
N THR A 49 0.95 10.46 -5.82
CA THR A 49 2.33 10.75 -5.41
C THR A 49 2.94 9.69 -4.49
N ASP A 50 4.27 9.73 -4.34
CA ASP A 50 5.06 9.04 -3.32
C ASP A 50 5.51 9.99 -2.19
N ASP A 51 5.31 11.31 -2.34
CA ASP A 51 5.71 12.31 -1.36
C ASP A 51 4.87 12.19 -0.08
N PRO A 52 5.45 12.36 1.12
CA PRO A 52 4.71 12.27 2.37
C PRO A 52 3.62 13.32 2.46
N PHE A 53 2.53 12.99 3.15
CA PHE A 53 1.55 13.97 3.59
C PHE A 53 2.04 14.59 4.89
N VAL A 54 2.15 15.91 4.94
CA VAL A 54 2.78 16.62 6.06
C VAL A 54 1.73 17.43 6.80
N LEU A 55 1.66 17.22 8.12
CA LEU A 55 0.94 18.11 9.04
C LEU A 55 1.96 18.99 9.74
N GLY A 56 2.03 20.25 9.33
CA GLY A 56 3.00 21.23 9.80
C GLY A 56 2.52 22.10 10.96
N GLU A 57 3.16 23.27 11.08
CA GLU A 57 2.89 24.29 12.10
C GLU A 57 1.46 24.84 12.01
N GLU A 58 0.90 24.90 10.79
CA GLU A 58 -0.47 25.31 10.52
C GLU A 58 -1.52 24.41 11.19
N TYR A 59 -1.14 23.17 11.54
CA TYR A 59 -1.96 22.23 12.30
C TYR A 59 -1.49 22.08 13.76
N GLY A 60 -0.57 22.94 14.22
CA GLY A 60 -0.04 22.93 15.59
C GLY A 60 1.06 21.89 15.84
N PHE A 61 1.66 21.31 14.80
CA PHE A 61 2.73 20.31 14.95
C PHE A 61 4.12 20.91 14.75
N THR A 62 4.93 20.89 15.81
CA THR A 62 6.36 21.17 15.76
C THR A 62 7.10 20.16 16.64
N PRO A 63 7.91 19.24 16.08
CA PRO A 63 8.21 19.05 14.66
C PRO A 63 6.99 18.61 13.83
N PRO A 64 7.00 18.71 12.49
CA PRO A 64 5.88 18.25 11.68
C PRO A 64 5.63 16.74 11.86
N ILE A 65 4.43 16.29 11.54
CA ILE A 65 4.11 14.86 11.38
C ILE A 65 4.16 14.53 9.89
N GLU A 66 4.98 13.57 9.50
CA GLU A 66 5.11 13.12 8.12
C GLU A 66 4.50 11.74 7.95
N ILE A 67 3.35 11.69 7.28
CA ILE A 67 2.62 10.46 7.01
C ILE A 67 3.10 9.90 5.69
N GLN A 68 3.70 8.72 5.74
CA GLN A 68 4.21 8.03 4.55
C GLN A 68 3.08 7.28 3.85
N LYS A 69 3.21 7.15 2.53
CA LYS A 69 2.26 6.37 1.75
C LYS A 69 2.15 4.92 2.30
N PRO A 70 0.94 4.42 2.56
CA PRO A 70 0.76 3.05 3.04
C PRO A 70 1.34 2.01 2.07
N VAL A 71 2.24 1.15 2.57
CA VAL A 71 2.77 0.03 1.78
C VAL A 71 1.69 -1.04 1.60
N TYR A 72 1.98 -2.10 0.84
CA TYR A 72 0.98 -3.13 0.54
C TYR A 72 0.37 -3.78 1.79
N THR A 73 1.19 -4.11 2.79
CA THR A 73 0.73 -4.70 4.05
C THR A 73 -0.16 -3.74 4.85
N ASP A 74 0.22 -2.46 4.89
CA ASP A 74 -0.55 -1.43 5.60
C ASP A 74 -1.93 -1.28 4.96
N ARG A 75 -2.00 -1.29 3.62
CA ARG A 75 -3.27 -1.20 2.89
C ARG A 75 -4.21 -2.38 3.16
N LEU A 76 -3.67 -3.60 3.23
CA LEU A 76 -4.46 -4.78 3.61
C LEU A 76 -5.02 -4.65 5.03
N ALA A 77 -4.18 -4.21 5.96
CA ALA A 77 -4.58 -4.03 7.35
C ALA A 77 -5.62 -2.91 7.49
N ILE A 78 -5.47 -1.80 6.76
CA ILE A 78 -6.48 -0.73 6.69
C ILE A 78 -7.79 -1.31 6.19
N GLU A 79 -7.79 -2.01 5.05
CA GLU A 79 -9.03 -2.58 4.49
C GLU A 79 -9.74 -3.54 5.45
N GLU A 80 -8.99 -4.36 6.19
CA GLU A 80 -9.54 -5.23 7.22
C GLU A 80 -10.15 -4.43 8.39
N MET A 81 -9.40 -3.46 8.94
CA MET A 81 -9.86 -2.62 10.05
C MET A 81 -11.07 -1.77 9.66
N SER A 82 -11.08 -1.26 8.43
CA SER A 82 -12.19 -0.51 7.85
C SER A 82 -13.46 -1.33 7.77
N ARG A 83 -13.38 -2.58 7.28
CA ARG A 83 -14.54 -3.49 7.25
C ARG A 83 -15.08 -3.83 8.64
N ALA A 84 -14.23 -3.73 9.67
CA ALA A 84 -14.58 -3.98 11.05
C ALA A 84 -15.04 -2.70 11.80
N GLY A 85 -15.15 -1.55 11.15
CA GLY A 85 -15.51 -0.26 11.80
C GLY A 85 -14.42 0.25 12.76
N ASN A 86 -13.17 -0.22 12.63
CA ASN A 86 -12.08 0.15 13.54
C ASN A 86 -11.29 1.36 13.03
N ALA A 87 -11.93 2.53 13.02
CA ALA A 87 -11.33 3.77 12.56
C ALA A 87 -10.09 4.19 13.36
N THR A 88 -10.13 4.00 14.67
CA THR A 88 -9.00 4.23 15.59
C THR A 88 -7.78 3.40 15.19
N GLY A 89 -7.98 2.14 14.79
CA GLY A 89 -6.93 1.27 14.28
C GLY A 89 -6.33 1.77 12.97
N VAL A 90 -7.18 2.27 12.05
CA VAL A 90 -6.73 2.87 10.78
C VAL A 90 -5.86 4.10 11.04
N LEU A 91 -6.33 5.05 11.87
CA LEU A 91 -5.55 6.23 12.22
C LEU A 91 -4.23 5.87 12.89
N ARG A 92 -4.25 4.90 13.81
CA ARG A 92 -3.03 4.42 14.46
C ARG A 92 -2.01 3.86 13.46
N LEU A 93 -2.47 3.15 12.43
CA LEU A 93 -1.59 2.60 11.41
C LEU A 93 -0.98 3.68 10.51
N LEU A 94 -1.76 4.72 10.18
CA LEU A 94 -1.31 5.84 9.35
C LEU A 94 -0.28 6.70 10.09
N PHE A 95 -0.58 7.08 11.32
CA PHE A 95 0.24 8.00 12.11
C PHE A 95 1.40 7.31 12.85
N LYS A 96 1.36 5.98 13.01
CA LYS A 96 2.43 5.19 13.63
C LYS A 96 2.87 5.77 14.99
N ASP A 97 4.13 6.14 15.13
CA ASP A 97 4.69 6.68 16.37
C ASP A 97 4.12 8.07 16.72
N ASP A 98 3.69 8.83 15.72
CA ASP A 98 3.09 10.17 15.89
C ASP A 98 1.61 10.11 16.30
N TYR A 99 1.00 8.93 16.35
CA TYR A 99 -0.42 8.79 16.66
C TYR A 99 -0.81 9.44 18.00
N ARG A 100 0.05 9.35 19.02
CA ARG A 100 -0.21 10.00 20.31
C ARG A 100 -0.18 11.52 20.24
N ARG A 101 0.68 12.08 19.38
CA ARG A 101 0.78 13.53 19.16
C ARG A 101 -0.46 14.03 18.43
N PHE A 102 -0.92 13.27 17.44
CA PHE A 102 -2.18 13.54 16.75
C PHE A 102 -3.38 13.50 17.72
N LEU A 103 -3.50 12.47 18.56
CA LEU A 103 -4.57 12.41 19.57
C LEU A 103 -4.52 13.57 20.57
N ALA A 104 -3.32 14.00 20.98
CA ALA A 104 -3.18 15.16 21.86
C ALA A 104 -3.69 16.45 21.19
N ALA A 105 -3.44 16.61 19.89
CA ALA A 105 -3.99 17.74 19.13
C ALA A 105 -5.52 17.65 19.05
N LEU A 106 -6.10 16.47 18.77
CA LEU A 106 -7.56 16.29 18.74
C LEU A 106 -8.23 16.63 20.09
N ASN A 107 -7.61 16.26 21.21
CA ASN A 107 -8.11 16.61 22.54
C ASN A 107 -8.18 18.13 22.80
N SER A 108 -7.40 18.93 22.05
CA SER A 108 -7.43 20.40 22.16
C SER A 108 -8.56 21.03 21.34
N VAL A 109 -9.15 20.28 20.41
CA VAL A 109 -10.26 20.72 19.55
C VAL A 109 -11.62 20.52 20.24
N GLY A 110 -11.74 19.55 21.15
CA GLY A 110 -12.97 19.32 21.92
C GLY A 110 -14.00 18.50 21.14
N ASP A 111 -15.25 18.97 21.09
CA ASP A 111 -16.38 18.22 20.52
C ASP A 111 -16.24 17.95 19.01
N ASP A 112 -15.48 18.77 18.27
CA ASP A 112 -15.26 18.61 16.83
C ASP A 112 -14.09 17.66 16.48
N ALA A 113 -13.54 16.95 17.46
CA ALA A 113 -12.35 16.10 17.29
C ALA A 113 -12.56 14.98 16.25
N GLU A 114 -13.78 14.43 16.18
CA GLU A 114 -14.11 13.35 15.25
C GLU A 114 -14.17 13.86 13.80
N GLU A 115 -14.80 15.02 13.58
CA GLU A 115 -14.88 15.69 12.28
C GLU A 115 -13.50 16.08 11.76
N VAL A 116 -12.63 16.60 12.65
CA VAL A 116 -11.24 16.91 12.29
C VAL A 116 -10.48 15.64 11.93
N ALA A 117 -10.64 14.55 12.68
CA ALA A 117 -9.97 13.28 12.37
C ALA A 117 -10.42 12.71 11.02
N ILE A 118 -11.71 12.81 10.70
CA ILE A 118 -12.27 12.40 9.41
C ILE A 118 -11.73 13.28 8.28
N GLY A 119 -11.71 14.60 8.46
CA GLY A 119 -11.17 15.54 7.47
C GLY A 119 -9.71 15.26 7.14
N VAL A 120 -8.87 15.07 8.17
CA VAL A 120 -7.46 14.72 7.99
C VAL A 120 -7.30 13.37 7.28
N PHE A 121 -8.13 12.37 7.63
CA PHE A 121 -8.10 11.09 6.93
C PHE A 121 -8.45 11.24 5.44
N ILE A 122 -9.50 12.01 5.12
CA ILE A 122 -9.90 12.31 3.74
C ILE A 122 -8.76 12.97 2.97
N ASP A 123 -8.11 13.98 3.55
CA ASP A 123 -6.99 14.69 2.92
C ASP A 123 -5.79 13.76 2.68
N ILE A 124 -5.47 12.87 3.62
CA ILE A 124 -4.44 11.84 3.44
C ILE A 124 -4.78 10.94 2.25
N GLN A 125 -6.03 10.49 2.13
CA GLN A 125 -6.44 9.62 1.02
C GLN A 125 -6.39 10.39 -0.31
N ALA A 126 -6.90 11.63 -0.35
CA ALA A 126 -6.87 12.47 -1.53
C ALA A 126 -5.44 12.75 -2.00
N HIS A 127 -4.51 13.01 -1.07
CA HIS A 127 -3.09 13.23 -1.39
C HIS A 127 -2.47 12.02 -2.10
N PHE A 128 -2.68 10.80 -1.60
CA PHE A 128 -2.04 9.62 -2.16
C PHE A 128 -2.76 9.00 -3.36
N TYR A 129 -4.08 9.15 -3.44
CA TYR A 129 -4.93 8.40 -4.39
C TYR A 129 -5.82 9.30 -5.28
N GLY A 130 -5.83 10.62 -5.03
CA GLY A 130 -6.60 11.60 -5.77
C GLY A 130 -8.01 11.81 -5.23
N GLU A 131 -8.60 12.98 -5.52
CA GLU A 131 -9.90 13.41 -4.98
C GLU A 131 -11.05 12.42 -5.25
N GLY A 132 -11.01 11.70 -6.38
CA GLY A 132 -12.04 10.72 -6.74
C GLY A 132 -12.10 9.48 -5.83
N ILE A 133 -11.11 9.26 -4.96
CA ILE A 133 -11.17 8.20 -3.93
C ILE A 133 -12.15 8.58 -2.80
N VAL A 134 -12.33 9.88 -2.56
CA VAL A 134 -13.13 10.39 -1.44
C VAL A 134 -14.61 10.07 -1.67
N ASP A 135 -15.09 10.19 -2.91
CA ASP A 135 -16.45 9.84 -3.32
C ASP A 135 -16.78 8.34 -3.11
N GLU A 136 -15.78 7.45 -3.21
CA GLU A 136 -15.93 6.03 -2.89
C GLU A 136 -15.91 5.78 -1.35
N LEU A 137 -15.19 6.62 -0.60
CA LEU A 137 -15.01 6.51 0.85
C LEU A 137 -16.16 7.07 1.69
N VAL A 138 -17.01 7.97 1.17
CA VAL A 138 -18.20 8.47 1.91
C VAL A 138 -19.20 7.35 2.27
N THR A 139 -18.99 6.14 1.75
CA THR A 139 -19.74 4.92 2.14
C THR A 139 -19.14 4.20 3.35
N PHE A 140 -18.09 4.71 3.98
CA PHE A 140 -17.52 4.15 5.20
C PHE A 140 -18.51 4.24 6.36
N PRO A 141 -18.94 3.10 6.94
CA PRO A 141 -19.53 3.12 8.26
C PRO A 141 -18.40 3.28 9.28
N MET A 142 -18.42 4.40 10.00
CA MET A 142 -17.71 4.55 11.27
C MET A 142 -18.54 3.89 12.38
#